data_AF-A0A1G3LSN7-F1
#
_entry.id   AF-A0A1G3LSN7-F1
#
_cell.length_a   1.000
_cell.length_b   1.000
_cell.length_c   1.000
_cell.angle_alpha   90.00
_cell.angle_beta   90.00
_cell.angle_gamma   90.00
#
_symmetry.space_group_name_H-M   'P 1'
#
loop_
_entity.id
_entity.type
_entity.pdbx_description
1 polymer ?
#
loop_
_entity_poly.entity_id
_entity_poly.type
_entity_poly.pdbx_seq_one_letter_code
_entity_poly.pdbx_strand_id
1 'polypeptide(L)'
;MTVLDDIPFRLDEAAFLRLTHLEHTAEVRGLLERVAAAARPKAAYKVCYVGERGAERVRIEGQEFRSEVLVRNLEEVERVFPYVATCGTELEELEEAGPAADLFARYCLDVLKELALGAARDRLLEHLRTAHGAARLSSMNPGSGDARLWPLGQQRPLFGLLGDVEGAIGVRLTPSLLMRPNKSVSGILFPSEVHFESCQLCTREDCPRRRAPFGGAPAHP
;
A
#
# COMPACT_ATOMS: atom_id res chain seq x y z
N MET A 1 -15.46 -7.06 5.93
CA MET A 1 -14.44 -6.30 5.18
C MET A 1 -15.17 -5.47 4.13
N THR A 2 -14.75 -4.24 3.89
CA THR A 2 -15.30 -3.39 2.83
C THR A 2 -14.33 -3.40 1.65
N VAL A 3 -14.86 -3.54 0.44
CA VAL A 3 -14.09 -3.58 -0.81
C VAL A 3 -14.40 -2.35 -1.65
N LEU A 4 -13.37 -1.79 -2.27
CA LEU A 4 -13.41 -0.73 -3.27
C LEU A 4 -12.81 -1.31 -4.54
N ASP A 5 -13.64 -1.78 -5.46
CA ASP A 5 -13.25 -2.46 -6.71
C ASP A 5 -13.63 -1.69 -7.98
N ASP A 6 -14.48 -0.66 -7.85
CA ASP A 6 -14.80 0.29 -8.92
C ASP A 6 -13.95 1.58 -8.78
N ILE A 7 -12.62 1.42 -8.78
CA ILE A 7 -11.69 2.55 -8.72
C ILE A 7 -11.31 2.95 -10.15
N PRO A 8 -11.72 4.13 -10.64
CA PRO A 8 -11.37 4.55 -11.99
C PRO A 8 -9.87 4.82 -12.08
N PHE A 9 -9.20 4.16 -13.04
CA PHE A 9 -7.82 4.48 -13.37
C PHE A 9 -7.77 5.41 -14.59
N ARG A 10 -7.54 6.70 -14.33
CA ARG A 10 -7.24 7.68 -15.37
C ARG A 10 -5.75 7.90 -15.41
N LEU A 11 -5.11 7.43 -16.46
CA LEU A 11 -3.68 7.61 -16.65
C LEU A 11 -3.34 9.10 -16.79
N ASP A 12 -2.49 9.61 -15.89
CA ASP A 12 -1.78 10.87 -16.10
C ASP A 12 -0.53 10.59 -16.95
N GLU A 13 -0.70 10.72 -18.27
CA GLU A 13 0.38 10.51 -19.23
C GLU A 13 1.58 11.43 -18.97
N ALA A 14 1.34 12.68 -18.55
CA ALA A 14 2.42 13.60 -18.24
C ALA A 14 3.20 13.13 -17.00
N ALA A 15 2.54 12.58 -15.98
CA ALA A 15 3.23 11.96 -14.85
C ALA A 15 4.03 10.73 -15.26
N PHE A 16 3.48 9.87 -16.12
CA PHE A 16 4.19 8.72 -16.65
C PHE A 16 5.47 9.13 -17.38
N LEU A 17 5.39 10.08 -18.33
CA LEU A 17 6.55 10.56 -19.09
C LEU A 17 7.60 11.21 -18.19
N ARG A 18 7.19 11.97 -17.17
CA ARG A 18 8.13 12.54 -16.17
C ARG A 18 8.86 11.47 -15.36
N LEU A 19 8.17 10.41 -14.94
CA LEU A 19 8.75 9.33 -14.13
C LEU A 19 9.67 8.43 -14.94
N THR A 20 9.38 8.27 -16.24
CA THR A 20 10.11 7.35 -17.10
C THR A 20 11.18 8.02 -17.95
N HIS A 21 11.14 9.35 -18.05
CA HIS A 21 11.98 10.14 -18.96
C HIS A 21 11.86 9.69 -20.43
N LEU A 22 10.75 9.04 -20.79
CA LEU A 22 10.49 8.59 -22.16
C LEU A 22 9.95 9.72 -23.02
N GLU A 23 10.24 9.63 -24.32
CA GLU A 23 9.61 10.49 -25.31
C GLU A 23 8.19 10.01 -25.62
N HIS A 24 7.34 10.96 -25.98
CA HIS A 24 5.96 10.68 -26.35
C HIS A 24 5.88 10.12 -27.78
N THR A 25 6.16 8.82 -27.93
CA THR A 25 6.09 8.10 -29.21
C THR A 25 4.75 7.39 -29.39
N ALA A 26 4.45 6.98 -30.63
CA ALA A 26 3.24 6.20 -30.93
C ALA A 26 3.23 4.81 -30.23
N GLU A 27 4.41 4.20 -30.07
CA GLU A 27 4.58 2.93 -29.35
C GLU A 27 4.26 3.09 -27.86
N VAL A 28 4.81 4.12 -27.22
CA VAL A 28 4.50 4.44 -25.82
C VAL A 28 3.01 4.66 -25.65
N ARG A 29 2.40 5.49 -26.51
CA ARG A 29 0.96 5.77 -26.45
C ARG A 29 0.11 4.51 -26.58
N GLY A 30 0.42 3.65 -27.54
CA GLY A 30 -0.32 2.39 -27.75
C GLY A 30 -0.21 1.45 -26.54
N LEU A 31 0.95 1.41 -25.88
CA LEU A 31 1.10 0.65 -24.63
C LEU A 31 0.30 1.26 -23.48
N LEU A 32 0.38 2.58 -23.32
CA LEU A 32 -0.35 3.31 -22.28
C LEU A 32 -1.86 3.08 -22.38
N GLU A 33 -2.43 3.18 -23.58
CA GLU A 33 -3.86 2.94 -23.83
C GLU A 33 -4.28 1.51 -23.46
N ARG A 34 -3.50 0.52 -23.88
CA ARG A 34 -3.76 -0.90 -23.57
C ARG A 34 -3.76 -1.17 -22.07
N VAL A 35 -2.75 -0.68 -21.37
CA VAL A 35 -2.59 -0.90 -19.93
C VAL A 35 -3.66 -0.14 -19.14
N ALA A 36 -3.95 1.11 -19.52
CA ALA A 36 -5.00 1.90 -18.86
C ALA A 36 -6.38 1.24 -19.01
N ALA A 37 -6.67 0.63 -20.16
CA ALA A 37 -7.91 -0.10 -20.39
C ALA A 37 -8.03 -1.38 -19.54
N ALA A 38 -6.91 -2.04 -19.24
CA ALA A 38 -6.85 -3.26 -18.44
C ALA A 38 -6.79 -3.01 -16.92
N ALA A 39 -6.26 -1.86 -16.49
CA ALA A 39 -6.06 -1.56 -15.08
C ALA A 39 -7.38 -1.56 -14.29
N ARG A 40 -7.42 -2.36 -13.22
CA ARG A 40 -8.53 -2.41 -12.25
C ARG A 40 -7.96 -2.32 -10.84
N PRO A 41 -7.51 -1.12 -10.43
CA PRO A 41 -7.03 -0.94 -9.06
C PRO A 41 -8.12 -1.26 -8.05
N LYS A 42 -7.75 -1.92 -6.95
CA LYS A 42 -8.67 -2.38 -5.92
C LYS A 42 -8.10 -2.07 -4.54
N ALA A 43 -8.98 -1.86 -3.57
CA ALA A 43 -8.60 -1.77 -2.17
C ALA A 43 -9.63 -2.49 -1.29
N ALA A 44 -9.16 -3.02 -0.17
CA ALA A 44 -10.00 -3.59 0.86
C ALA A 44 -9.55 -3.09 2.23
N TYR A 45 -10.50 -2.83 3.11
CA TYR A 45 -10.21 -2.45 4.48
C TYR A 45 -11.25 -3.01 5.45
N LYS A 46 -10.95 -2.95 6.74
CA LYS A 46 -11.89 -3.26 7.81
C LYS A 46 -11.80 -2.19 8.87
N VAL A 47 -12.94 -1.83 9.48
CA VAL A 47 -12.94 -1.02 10.70
C VAL A 47 -12.67 -1.96 11.86
N CYS A 48 -11.62 -1.70 12.63
CA CYS A 48 -11.20 -2.51 13.76
C CYS A 48 -10.94 -1.64 14.97
N TYR A 49 -11.11 -2.20 16.16
CA TYR A 49 -10.84 -1.51 17.42
C TYR A 49 -9.57 -2.04 18.08
N VAL A 50 -8.81 -1.11 18.66
CA VAL A 50 -7.60 -1.41 19.43
C VAL A 50 -8.01 -1.89 20.81
N GLY A 51 -7.44 -3.00 21.24
CA GLY A 51 -7.66 -3.61 22.55
C GLY A 51 -6.47 -3.41 23.48
N GLU A 52 -6.04 -4.50 24.12
CA GLU A 52 -4.93 -4.50 25.06
C GLU A 52 -3.62 -4.00 24.41
N ARG A 53 -2.93 -3.10 25.13
CA ARG A 53 -1.64 -2.54 24.76
C ARG A 53 -0.60 -2.95 25.82
N GLY A 54 0.58 -3.35 25.37
CA GLY A 54 1.76 -3.57 26.20
C GLY A 54 2.97 -2.88 25.56
N ALA A 55 4.15 -2.97 26.19
CA ALA A 55 5.34 -2.22 25.76
C ALA A 55 5.72 -2.40 24.27
N GLU A 56 5.63 -3.64 23.76
CA GLU A 56 6.02 -3.99 22.38
C GLU A 56 4.90 -4.67 21.59
N ARG A 57 3.71 -4.79 22.18
CA ARG A 57 2.58 -5.52 21.59
C ARG A 57 1.27 -4.75 21.69
N VAL A 58 0.44 -4.88 20.66
CA VAL A 58 -0.93 -4.35 20.64
C VAL A 58 -1.87 -5.40 20.07
N ARG A 59 -3.06 -5.52 20.67
CA ARG A 59 -4.14 -6.37 20.15
C ARG A 59 -5.13 -5.52 19.37
N ILE A 60 -5.53 -5.99 18.21
CA ILE A 60 -6.58 -5.38 17.39
C ILE A 60 -7.53 -6.51 17.03
N GLU A 61 -8.82 -6.42 17.41
CA GLU A 61 -9.82 -7.48 17.16
C GLU A 61 -9.31 -8.92 17.47
N GLY A 62 -8.59 -9.08 18.59
CA GLY A 62 -8.02 -10.36 19.03
C GLY A 62 -6.73 -10.81 18.32
N GLN A 63 -6.29 -10.14 17.25
CA GLN A 63 -4.99 -10.40 16.61
C GLN A 63 -3.88 -9.60 17.30
N GLU A 64 -2.77 -10.26 17.61
CA GLU A 64 -1.59 -9.63 18.24
C GLU A 64 -0.61 -9.11 17.17
N PHE A 65 -0.18 -7.86 17.32
CA PHE A 65 0.89 -7.26 16.56
C PHE A 65 2.06 -6.90 17.47
N ARG A 66 3.29 -7.03 16.95
CA ARG A 66 4.54 -6.73 17.66
C ARG A 66 5.32 -5.63 16.96
N SER A 67 5.43 -4.49 17.63
CA SER A 67 6.19 -3.31 17.23
C SER A 67 6.03 -2.22 18.29
N GLU A 68 7.13 -1.75 18.88
CA GLU A 68 7.13 -0.59 19.80
C GLU A 68 6.58 0.66 19.11
N VAL A 69 6.93 0.88 17.85
CA VAL A 69 6.50 2.06 17.09
C VAL A 69 5.01 2.01 16.81
N LEU A 70 4.46 0.83 16.49
CA LEU A 70 3.01 0.65 16.34
C LEU A 70 2.28 0.90 17.66
N VAL A 71 2.79 0.39 18.78
CA VAL A 71 2.22 0.64 20.11
C VAL A 71 2.17 2.14 20.41
N ARG A 72 3.29 2.85 20.24
CA ARG A 72 3.36 4.31 20.46
C ARG A 72 2.40 5.08 19.56
N ASN A 73 2.34 4.71 18.28
CA ASN A 73 1.44 5.35 17.31
C ASN A 73 -0.05 5.11 17.63
N LEU A 74 -0.38 4.06 18.39
CA LEU A 74 -1.75 3.68 18.73
C LEU A 74 -2.10 3.90 20.21
N GLU A 75 -1.27 4.64 20.95
CA GLU A 75 -1.44 4.86 22.41
C GLU A 75 -2.81 5.48 22.73
N GLU A 76 -3.19 6.53 22.00
CA GLU A 76 -4.47 7.24 22.14
C GLU A 76 -5.48 6.91 21.03
N VAL A 77 -5.18 5.91 20.20
CA VAL A 77 -6.02 5.52 19.05
C VAL A 77 -6.88 4.33 19.42
N GLU A 78 -8.20 4.51 19.38
CA GLU A 78 -9.18 3.43 19.62
C GLU A 78 -9.63 2.71 18.35
N ARG A 79 -9.66 3.41 17.21
CA ARG A 79 -10.19 2.91 15.94
C ARG A 79 -9.15 2.97 14.84
N VAL A 80 -8.96 1.85 14.15
CA VAL A 80 -7.98 1.68 13.09
C VAL A 80 -8.60 1.04 11.85
N PHE A 81 -7.91 1.17 10.73
CA PHE A 81 -8.32 0.66 9.43
C PHE A 81 -7.19 -0.19 8.82
N PRO A 82 -7.06 -1.48 9.21
CA PRO A 82 -6.29 -2.45 8.46
C PRO A 82 -6.72 -2.44 7.00
N TYR A 83 -5.77 -2.46 6.07
CA TYR A 83 -6.06 -2.36 4.65
C TYR A 83 -5.07 -3.12 3.78
N VAL A 84 -5.53 -3.43 2.56
CA VAL A 84 -4.74 -3.85 1.41
C VAL A 84 -5.19 -3.04 0.20
N ALA A 85 -4.26 -2.54 -0.60
CA ALA A 85 -4.52 -1.90 -1.89
C ALA A 85 -3.61 -2.48 -2.97
N THR A 86 -4.09 -2.57 -4.20
CA THR A 86 -3.40 -3.22 -5.32
C THR A 86 -3.67 -2.53 -6.65
N CYS A 87 -2.76 -2.70 -7.60
CA CYS A 87 -2.95 -2.31 -9.00
C CYS A 87 -3.98 -3.16 -9.76
N GLY A 88 -4.43 -4.28 -9.18
CA GLY A 88 -5.29 -5.27 -9.82
C GLY A 88 -4.52 -6.47 -10.36
N THR A 89 -5.16 -7.64 -10.40
CA THR A 89 -4.61 -8.89 -10.95
C THR A 89 -4.49 -8.83 -12.47
N GLU A 90 -5.36 -8.03 -13.10
CA GLU A 90 -5.46 -7.82 -14.54
C GLU A 90 -4.14 -7.33 -15.15
N LEU A 91 -3.36 -6.54 -14.42
CA LEU A 91 -2.06 -6.06 -14.89
C LEU A 91 -0.93 -7.09 -14.69
N GLU A 92 -1.08 -8.03 -13.75
CA GLU A 92 -0.14 -9.16 -13.63
C GLU A 92 -0.43 -10.20 -14.72
N GLU A 93 -1.71 -10.46 -15.03
CA GLU A 93 -2.11 -11.31 -16.16
C GLU A 93 -1.61 -10.75 -17.51
N LEU A 94 -1.68 -9.43 -17.69
CA LEU A 94 -1.14 -8.76 -18.88
C LEU A 94 0.38 -8.89 -18.99
N GLU A 95 1.09 -8.84 -17.86
CA GLU A 95 2.54 -9.03 -17.79
C GLU A 95 2.94 -10.47 -18.18
N GLU A 96 2.19 -11.45 -17.70
CA GLU A 96 2.41 -12.87 -17.95
C GLU A 96 2.08 -13.28 -19.40
N ALA A 97 1.07 -12.66 -20.00
CA ALA A 97 0.70 -12.91 -21.40
C ALA A 97 1.66 -12.26 -22.42
N GLY A 98 2.49 -11.31 -21.99
CA GLY A 98 3.42 -10.57 -22.86
C GLY A 98 4.70 -11.36 -23.23
N PRO A 99 5.40 -10.97 -24.31
CA PRO A 99 6.68 -11.58 -24.66
C PRO A 99 7.72 -11.36 -23.56
N ALA A 100 8.32 -12.44 -23.05
CA ALA A 100 9.27 -12.33 -21.95
C ALA A 100 10.55 -11.52 -22.27
N ALA A 101 10.88 -11.38 -23.55
CA ALA A 101 12.05 -10.64 -24.02
C ALA A 101 11.81 -9.13 -24.15
N ASP A 102 10.57 -8.65 -24.09
CA ASP A 102 10.25 -7.23 -24.24
C ASP A 102 10.45 -6.47 -22.92
N LEU A 103 11.71 -6.11 -22.66
CA LEU A 103 12.11 -5.37 -21.46
C LEU A 103 11.49 -3.96 -21.42
N PHE A 104 11.29 -3.34 -22.57
CA PHE A 104 10.73 -2.00 -22.66
C PHE A 104 9.26 -1.98 -22.25
N ALA A 105 8.45 -2.90 -22.78
CA ALA A 105 7.06 -3.03 -22.38
C ALA A 105 6.91 -3.37 -20.90
N ARG A 106 7.77 -4.26 -20.36
CA ARG A 106 7.79 -4.61 -18.93
C ARG A 106 8.12 -3.43 -18.03
N TYR A 107 9.11 -2.62 -18.41
CA TYR A 107 9.45 -1.41 -17.68
C TYR A 107 8.27 -0.44 -17.62
N CYS A 108 7.66 -0.14 -18.77
CA CYS A 108 6.50 0.74 -18.82
C CYS A 108 5.32 0.19 -18.01
N LEU A 109 5.05 -1.13 -18.10
CA LEU A 109 4.01 -1.79 -17.34
C LEU A 109 4.26 -1.70 -15.83
N ASP A 110 5.50 -1.89 -15.35
CA ASP A 110 5.82 -1.77 -13.92
C ASP A 110 5.52 -0.36 -13.37
N VAL A 111 5.83 0.67 -14.15
CA VAL A 111 5.53 2.07 -13.80
C VAL A 111 4.02 2.30 -13.78
N LEU A 112 3.28 1.74 -14.74
CA LEU A 112 1.82 1.87 -14.79
C LEU A 112 1.13 1.13 -13.66
N LYS A 113 1.63 -0.05 -13.26
CA LYS A 113 1.16 -0.76 -12.07
C LYS A 113 1.38 0.08 -10.81
N GLU A 114 2.49 0.82 -10.71
CA GLU A 114 2.74 1.74 -9.59
C GLU A 114 1.74 2.91 -9.57
N LEU A 115 1.44 3.51 -10.74
CA LEU A 115 0.42 4.56 -10.85
C LEU A 115 -0.97 4.05 -10.49
N ALA A 116 -1.34 2.83 -10.91
CA ALA A 116 -2.60 2.20 -10.57
C ALA A 116 -2.72 1.92 -9.06
N LEU A 117 -1.64 1.43 -8.44
CA LEU A 117 -1.57 1.29 -6.98
C LEU A 117 -1.76 2.63 -6.27
N GLY A 118 -1.17 3.71 -6.81
CA GLY A 118 -1.38 5.07 -6.33
C GLY A 118 -2.86 5.45 -6.32
N ALA A 119 -3.56 5.24 -7.44
CA ALA A 119 -5.00 5.49 -7.55
C ALA A 119 -5.83 4.68 -6.52
N ALA A 120 -5.50 3.40 -6.31
CA ALA A 120 -6.16 2.57 -5.31
C ALA A 120 -6.03 3.15 -3.89
N ARG A 121 -4.80 3.56 -3.53
CA ARG A 121 -4.49 4.13 -2.22
C ARG A 121 -5.18 5.47 -2.02
N ASP A 122 -5.12 6.35 -3.02
CA ASP A 122 -5.67 7.70 -2.91
C ASP A 122 -7.21 7.64 -2.78
N ARG A 123 -7.86 6.75 -3.54
CA ARG A 123 -9.30 6.49 -3.42
C ARG A 123 -9.69 5.89 -2.07
N LEU A 124 -8.87 4.99 -1.52
CA LEU A 124 -9.07 4.45 -0.17
C LEU A 124 -8.98 5.54 0.90
N LEU A 125 -7.96 6.40 0.84
CA LEU A 125 -7.78 7.50 1.79
C LEU A 125 -8.95 8.50 1.71
N GLU A 126 -9.37 8.86 0.50
CA GLU A 126 -10.55 9.69 0.29
C GLU A 126 -11.81 9.03 0.85
N HIS A 127 -12.01 7.74 0.58
CA HIS A 127 -13.14 6.97 1.13
C HIS A 127 -13.19 7.01 2.65
N LEU A 128 -12.05 6.80 3.30
CA LEU A 128 -11.98 6.79 4.76
C LEU A 128 -12.23 8.18 5.36
N ARG A 129 -11.75 9.24 4.70
CA ARG A 129 -12.05 10.62 5.11
C ARG A 129 -13.53 10.93 5.04
N THR A 130 -14.20 10.57 3.94
CA THR A 130 -15.61 10.89 3.71
C THR A 130 -16.55 9.98 4.50
N ALA A 131 -16.32 8.66 4.49
CA ALA A 131 -17.23 7.69 5.10
C ALA A 131 -17.05 7.55 6.62
N HIS A 132 -15.86 7.85 7.16
CA HIS A 132 -15.54 7.64 8.59
C HIS A 132 -15.11 8.90 9.33
N GLY A 133 -15.12 10.07 8.69
CA GLY A 133 -14.72 11.35 9.28
C GLY A 133 -13.24 11.43 9.66
N ALA A 134 -12.40 10.54 9.12
CA ALA A 134 -10.99 10.45 9.47
C ALA A 134 -10.16 11.43 8.61
N ALA A 135 -10.28 12.73 8.89
CA ALA A 135 -9.68 13.79 8.07
C ALA A 135 -8.15 13.65 7.94
N ARG A 136 -7.47 13.35 9.06
CA ARG A 136 -6.03 13.15 9.14
C ARG A 136 -5.75 11.69 9.44
N LEU A 137 -5.17 10.99 8.46
CA LEU A 137 -4.76 9.59 8.58
C LEU A 137 -3.24 9.50 8.50
N SER A 138 -2.68 8.76 9.45
CA SER A 138 -1.32 8.24 9.40
C SER A 138 -1.34 6.79 8.94
N SER A 139 -0.22 6.31 8.41
CA SER A 139 -0.11 4.92 7.98
C SER A 139 1.16 4.26 8.49
N MET A 140 1.04 2.97 8.80
CA MET A 140 2.17 2.10 9.07
C MET A 140 2.02 0.81 8.27
N ASN A 141 3.12 0.30 7.74
CA ASN A 141 3.12 -0.87 6.86
C ASN A 141 4.18 -1.89 7.33
N PRO A 142 3.83 -3.17 7.56
CA PRO A 142 4.82 -4.20 7.87
C PRO A 142 5.90 -4.28 6.79
N GLY A 143 7.16 -4.37 7.20
CA GLY A 143 8.33 -4.41 6.31
C GLY A 143 8.73 -3.08 5.68
N SER A 144 8.03 -1.98 5.98
CA SER A 144 8.43 -0.63 5.52
C SER A 144 9.33 0.07 6.53
N GLY A 145 10.37 0.71 6.03
CA GLY A 145 11.40 1.36 6.84
C GLY A 145 12.49 0.39 7.30
N ASP A 146 13.15 0.68 8.43
CA ASP A 146 14.08 -0.27 9.06
C ASP A 146 13.30 -1.52 9.51
N ALA A 147 13.87 -2.71 9.31
CA ALA A 147 13.24 -3.99 9.61
C ALA A 147 12.80 -4.11 11.09
N ARG A 148 13.41 -3.34 11.99
CA ARG A 148 13.08 -3.29 13.42
C ARG A 148 11.82 -2.48 13.73
N LEU A 149 11.39 -1.57 12.82
CA LEU A 149 10.22 -0.72 13.08
C LEU A 149 8.93 -1.55 13.14
N TRP A 150 8.66 -2.33 12.10
CA TRP A 150 7.55 -3.27 12.09
C TRP A 150 7.87 -4.44 11.13
N PRO A 151 8.16 -5.64 11.64
CA PRO A 151 8.65 -6.74 10.81
C PRO A 151 7.64 -7.20 9.75
N LEU A 152 8.13 -7.62 8.57
CA LEU A 152 7.30 -8.14 7.47
C LEU A 152 6.41 -9.33 7.91
N GLY A 153 6.87 -10.15 8.86
CA GLY A 153 6.10 -11.25 9.46
C GLY A 153 4.72 -10.83 9.99
N GLN A 154 4.58 -9.57 10.38
CA GLN A 154 3.34 -8.99 10.91
C GLN A 154 2.26 -8.78 9.83
N GLN A 155 2.58 -9.04 8.56
CA GLN A 155 1.59 -9.10 7.49
C GLN A 155 0.64 -10.29 7.63
N ARG A 156 1.06 -11.40 8.28
CA ARG A 156 0.19 -12.55 8.54
C ARG A 156 -1.03 -12.22 9.42
N PRO A 157 -0.87 -11.70 10.66
CA PRO A 157 -2.02 -11.28 11.46
C PRO A 157 -2.82 -10.14 10.82
N LEU A 158 -2.18 -9.28 10.00
CA LEU A 158 -2.89 -8.24 9.24
C LEU A 158 -3.86 -8.83 8.21
N PHE A 159 -3.42 -9.81 7.42
CA PHE A 159 -4.31 -10.52 6.49
C PHE A 159 -5.38 -11.31 7.26
N GLY A 160 -5.02 -11.91 8.41
CA GLY A 160 -5.98 -12.56 9.31
C GLY A 160 -7.09 -11.62 9.82
N LEU A 161 -6.78 -10.34 10.08
CA LEU A 161 -7.80 -9.34 10.43
C LEU A 161 -8.81 -9.08 9.33
N LEU A 162 -8.33 -9.01 8.09
CA LEU A 162 -9.12 -8.68 6.90
C LEU A 162 -9.98 -9.86 6.45
N GLY A 163 -9.49 -11.09 6.62
CA GLY A 163 -10.16 -12.31 6.21
C GLY A 163 -9.72 -12.75 4.80
N ASP A 164 -10.68 -13.08 3.94
CA ASP A 164 -10.41 -13.56 2.58
C ASP A 164 -10.05 -12.42 1.61
N VAL A 165 -8.81 -11.95 1.69
CA VAL A 165 -8.28 -10.91 0.80
C VAL A 165 -8.11 -11.41 -0.63
N GLU A 166 -7.71 -12.67 -0.83
CA GLU A 166 -7.50 -13.25 -2.15
C GLU A 166 -8.82 -13.39 -2.90
N GLY A 167 -9.87 -13.92 -2.28
CA GLY A 167 -11.20 -14.00 -2.89
C GLY A 167 -11.85 -12.62 -3.13
N ALA A 168 -11.54 -11.62 -2.30
CA ALA A 168 -12.15 -10.30 -2.39
C ALA A 168 -11.52 -9.37 -3.44
N ILE A 169 -10.18 -9.31 -3.50
CA ILE A 169 -9.44 -8.37 -4.37
C ILE A 169 -8.28 -9.02 -5.13
N GLY A 170 -8.11 -10.34 -5.05
CA GLY A 170 -7.08 -11.08 -5.78
C GLY A 170 -5.68 -10.98 -5.19
N VAL A 171 -5.51 -10.36 -4.01
CA VAL A 171 -4.19 -10.20 -3.38
C VAL A 171 -3.91 -11.37 -2.44
N ARG A 172 -2.79 -12.04 -2.66
CA ARG A 172 -2.30 -13.13 -1.79
C ARG A 172 -0.88 -12.92 -1.30
N LEU A 173 -0.53 -13.62 -0.23
CA LEU A 173 0.83 -13.71 0.30
C LEU A 173 1.56 -14.93 -0.26
N THR A 174 2.78 -14.74 -0.76
CA THR A 174 3.70 -15.84 -1.06
C THR A 174 4.24 -16.46 0.23
N PRO A 175 4.92 -17.63 0.17
CA PRO A 175 5.61 -18.19 1.34
C PRO A 175 6.63 -17.24 1.97
N SER A 176 7.25 -16.37 1.15
CA SER A 176 8.18 -15.32 1.57
C SER A 176 7.51 -14.03 2.04
N LEU A 177 6.17 -14.01 2.16
CA LEU A 177 5.37 -12.86 2.59
C LEU A 177 5.41 -11.66 1.64
N LEU A 178 5.77 -11.88 0.38
CA LEU A 178 5.56 -10.88 -0.66
C LEU A 178 4.11 -10.96 -1.13
N MET A 179 3.57 -9.84 -1.59
CA MET A 179 2.23 -9.80 -2.16
C MET A 179 2.25 -10.08 -3.66
N ARG A 180 1.23 -10.79 -4.13
CA ARG A 180 0.86 -10.94 -5.53
C ARG A 180 -0.55 -10.39 -5.69
N PRO A 181 -0.80 -9.36 -6.53
CA PRO A 181 0.15 -8.69 -7.42
C PRO A 181 1.30 -7.95 -6.72
N ASN A 182 2.46 -7.86 -7.39
CA ASN A 182 3.69 -7.25 -6.83
C ASN A 182 3.54 -5.75 -6.51
N LYS A 183 2.67 -5.02 -7.21
CA LYS A 183 2.27 -3.66 -6.85
C LYS A 183 1.03 -3.70 -5.97
N SER A 184 1.25 -4.18 -4.76
CA SER A 184 0.28 -4.13 -3.67
C SER A 184 0.93 -3.56 -2.43
N VAL A 185 0.12 -2.98 -1.55
CA VAL A 185 0.52 -2.45 -0.25
C VAL A 185 -0.48 -2.92 0.79
N SER A 186 0.00 -3.26 1.99
CA SER A 186 -0.84 -3.58 3.13
C SER A 186 -0.33 -2.84 4.36
N GLY A 187 -1.23 -2.45 5.24
CA GLY A 187 -0.87 -1.76 6.47
C GLY A 187 -2.06 -1.46 7.37
N ILE A 188 -1.83 -0.57 8.34
CA ILE A 188 -2.88 -0.01 9.19
C ILE A 188 -2.90 1.50 8.97
N LEU A 189 -4.08 2.02 8.66
CA LEU A 189 -4.39 3.45 8.68
C LEU A 189 -5.05 3.80 10.00
N PHE A 190 -4.72 4.94 10.57
CA PHE A 190 -5.27 5.37 11.85
C PHE A 190 -5.37 6.90 11.94
N PRO A 191 -6.39 7.44 12.64
CA PRO A 191 -6.47 8.87 12.91
C PRO A 191 -5.27 9.33 13.73
N SER A 192 -4.71 10.50 13.38
CA SER A 192 -3.65 11.11 14.17
C SER A 192 -3.62 12.63 13.98
N GLU A 193 -3.39 13.38 15.06
CA GLU A 193 -3.11 14.81 14.97
C GLU A 193 -1.69 15.09 14.44
N VAL A 194 -0.74 14.20 14.77
CA VAL A 194 0.64 14.25 14.27
C VAL A 194 0.78 13.23 13.14
N HIS A 195 1.04 13.71 11.93
CA HIS A 195 1.21 12.83 10.76
C HIS A 195 2.42 11.90 10.93
N PHE A 196 2.19 10.61 10.70
CA PHE A 196 3.22 9.57 10.75
C PHE A 196 3.20 8.73 9.48
N GLU A 197 4.40 8.48 8.96
CA GLU A 197 4.70 7.51 7.93
C GLU A 197 6.01 6.81 8.30
N SER A 198 6.12 5.49 8.08
CA SER A 198 7.37 4.75 8.37
C SER A 198 8.62 5.37 7.71
N CYS A 199 8.45 6.14 6.61
CA CYS A 199 9.53 6.88 5.95
C CYS A 199 10.24 7.89 6.86
N GLN A 200 9.54 8.45 7.85
CA GLN A 200 10.09 9.42 8.80
C GLN A 200 11.20 8.82 9.68
N LEU A 201 11.21 7.48 9.85
CA LEU A 201 12.21 6.75 10.62
C LEU A 201 13.15 5.90 9.74
N CYS A 202 13.04 6.03 8.41
CA CYS A 202 13.84 5.24 7.47
C CYS A 202 15.11 5.97 7.07
N THR A 203 16.27 5.37 7.38
CA THR A 203 17.61 5.90 7.09
C THR A 203 18.06 5.74 5.62
N ARG A 204 17.28 5.04 4.79
CA ARG A 204 17.58 4.90 3.36
C ARG A 204 17.42 6.23 2.63
N GLU A 205 18.50 6.85 2.19
CA GLU A 205 18.50 8.17 1.54
C GLU A 205 17.69 8.16 0.23
N ASP A 206 18.14 7.39 -0.76
CA ASP A 206 17.52 7.33 -2.10
C ASP A 206 16.46 6.25 -2.21
N CYS A 207 15.33 6.47 -1.54
CA CYS A 207 14.15 5.61 -1.69
C CYS A 207 13.16 6.23 -2.70
N PRO A 208 12.96 5.64 -3.90
CA PRO A 208 12.04 6.18 -4.90
C PRO A 208 10.57 6.16 -4.46
N ARG A 209 10.24 5.39 -3.41
CA ARG A 209 8.90 5.30 -2.81
C ARG A 209 8.77 6.10 -1.51
N ARG A 210 9.69 7.01 -1.22
CA ARG A 210 9.67 7.83 -0.01
C ARG A 210 8.42 8.71 0.01
N ARG A 211 7.61 8.59 1.05
CA ARG A 211 6.37 9.36 1.25
C ARG A 211 6.50 10.50 2.25
N ALA A 212 7.55 10.49 3.07
CA ALA A 212 7.88 11.54 4.02
C ALA A 212 9.40 11.69 4.18
N PRO A 213 9.92 12.91 4.44
CA PRO A 213 11.33 13.11 4.73
C PRO A 213 11.75 12.36 6.00
N PHE A 214 13.02 11.96 6.09
CA PHE A 214 13.57 11.40 7.33
C PHE A 214 13.56 12.47 8.43
N GLY A 215 12.96 12.15 9.57
CA GLY A 215 12.74 13.07 10.69
C GLY A 215 13.83 13.05 11.75
N GLY A 216 14.87 12.21 11.61
CA GLY A 216 15.89 11.98 12.62
C GLY A 216 15.72 10.65 13.37
N ALA A 217 16.71 10.27 14.17
CA ALA A 217 16.64 9.05 14.98
C ALA A 217 15.45 9.12 15.94
N PRO A 218 14.77 7.99 16.22
CA PRO A 218 13.80 7.96 17.31
C PRO A 218 14.49 8.42 18.58
N ALA A 219 13.90 9.39 19.28
CA ALA A 219 14.32 9.73 20.63
C ALA A 219 14.12 8.48 21.50
N HIS A 220 15.18 7.71 21.69
CA HIS A 220 15.27 6.72 22.76
C HIS A 220 15.68 7.47 24.03
N PRO A 221 14.85 7.50 25.08
CA PRO A 221 15.41 7.51 26.43
C PRO A 221 16.14 6.19 26.72
#